data_AF-A0A914KM83-F1
#
_entry.id   AF-A0A914KM83-F1
#
_cell.length_a   1.000
_cell.length_b   1.000
_cell.length_c   1.000
_cell.angle_alpha   90.00
_cell.angle_beta   90.00
_cell.angle_gamma   90.00
#
_symmetry.space_group_name_H-M   'P 1'
#
loop_
_entity.id
_entity.type
_entity.pdbx_description
1 polymer ?
#
loop_
_entity_poly.entity_id
_entity_poly.type
_entity_poly.pdbx_seq_one_letter_code
_entity_poly.pdbx_strand_id
1 'polypeptide(L)'
;MASQLRKISSLLDVPKSTVQDTIKKFCNHGTTKNLQKSGRPRSISTSKNIKMIKMRVHRNSRLSMRKVARDTGISATTVRRIAKNELGLKPYKLQKAQLLTEKTKKVRLERCKLLLQWHACPDILFTDEKIFTIEAVHNHQNDRIWTTESPLSDKLITHSQHPQSVMVWAGICASGKTPLIFVDPGVKINKDYYLREILQRVVKPWAESHFGRRVWIFQQDSAPAHKAPAHSVWSILESRVCAKPHKSLESLRHSLIREWDLITLKEVRAICENFSSRLRLCIKAKGGHFETS
;
A
#
# COMPACT_ATOMS: atom_id res chain seq x y z
N MET A 1 42.11 39.01 -39.59
CA MET A 1 41.78 38.14 -38.43
C MET A 1 42.85 38.10 -37.33
N ALA A 2 44.13 37.84 -37.61
CA ALA A 2 45.16 37.68 -36.55
C ALA A 2 45.37 38.92 -35.65
N SER A 3 45.22 40.13 -36.20
CA SER A 3 45.29 41.41 -35.48
C SER A 3 44.12 41.59 -34.49
N GLN A 4 42.89 41.25 -34.89
CA GLN A 4 41.70 41.36 -34.03
C GLN A 4 41.74 40.38 -32.85
N LEU A 5 42.29 39.18 -33.04
CA LEU A 5 42.43 38.18 -31.97
C LEU A 5 43.39 38.64 -30.87
N ARG A 6 44.49 39.32 -31.21
CA ARG A 6 45.42 39.90 -30.22
C ARG A 6 44.76 41.03 -29.43
N LYS A 7 43.96 41.87 -30.10
CA LYS A 7 43.23 42.97 -29.46
C LYS A 7 42.21 42.45 -28.45
N ILE A 8 41.44 41.40 -28.80
CA ILE A 8 40.47 40.77 -27.88
C ILE A 8 41.18 40.07 -26.71
N SER A 9 42.28 39.35 -26.98
CA SER A 9 43.09 38.70 -25.95
C SER A 9 43.63 39.69 -24.92
N SER A 10 44.14 40.83 -25.37
CA SER A 10 44.66 41.90 -24.50
C SER A 10 43.56 42.64 -23.73
N LEU A 11 42.36 42.81 -24.31
CA LEU A 11 41.23 43.48 -23.65
C LEU A 11 40.58 42.63 -22.56
N LEU A 12 40.59 41.30 -22.73
CA LEU A 12 39.91 40.36 -21.83
C LEU A 12 40.85 39.64 -20.86
N ASP A 13 42.17 39.83 -20.99
CA ASP A 13 43.22 39.10 -20.26
C ASP A 13 43.06 37.57 -20.33
N VAL A 14 42.79 37.07 -21.54
CA VAL A 14 42.61 35.64 -21.83
C VAL A 14 43.60 35.23 -22.91
N PRO A 15 44.23 34.03 -22.83
CA PRO A 15 45.11 33.53 -23.87
C PRO A 15 44.47 33.56 -25.26
N LYS A 16 45.24 34.00 -26.27
CA LYS A 16 44.80 34.07 -27.66
C LYS A 16 44.24 32.74 -28.18
N SER A 17 44.79 31.60 -27.72
CA SER A 17 44.30 30.26 -28.04
C SER A 17 42.85 30.06 -27.59
N THR A 18 42.51 30.44 -26.36
CA THR A 18 41.15 30.34 -25.83
C THR A 18 40.16 31.21 -26.61
N VAL A 19 40.57 32.42 -27.03
CA VAL A 19 39.75 33.29 -27.89
C VAL A 19 39.49 32.62 -29.24
N GLN A 20 40.53 32.04 -29.85
CA GLN A 20 40.42 31.29 -31.12
C GLN A 20 39.52 30.06 -30.98
N ASP A 21 39.70 29.26 -29.93
CA ASP A 21 38.89 28.06 -29.69
C ASP A 21 37.43 28.39 -29.42
N THR A 22 37.17 29.50 -28.73
CA THR A 22 35.80 29.96 -28.46
C THR A 22 35.11 30.45 -29.72
N ILE A 23 35.79 31.21 -30.58
CA ILE A 23 35.26 31.65 -31.88
C ILE A 23 35.01 30.42 -32.78
N LYS A 24 35.96 29.49 -32.85
CA LYS A 24 35.81 28.25 -33.62
C LYS A 24 34.64 27.40 -33.13
N LYS A 25 34.47 27.28 -31.80
CA LYS A 25 33.32 26.61 -31.18
C LYS A 25 32.00 27.30 -31.55
N PHE A 26 31.98 28.63 -31.52
CA PHE A 26 30.80 29.41 -31.87
C PHE A 26 30.45 29.29 -33.36
N CYS A 27 31.42 29.34 -34.27
CA CYS A 27 31.21 29.13 -35.70
C CYS A 27 30.70 27.71 -36.02
N ASN A 28 31.20 26.69 -35.31
CA ASN A 28 30.84 25.30 -35.57
C ASN A 28 29.51 24.87 -34.93
N HIS A 29 29.15 25.42 -33.76
CA HIS A 29 28.02 24.94 -32.95
C HIS A 29 27.01 26.04 -32.57
N GLY A 30 27.23 27.29 -32.97
CA GLY A 30 26.33 28.42 -32.68
C GLY A 30 26.18 28.76 -31.20
N THR A 31 27.06 28.26 -30.32
CA THR A 31 26.89 28.41 -28.87
C THR A 31 28.20 28.72 -28.15
N THR A 32 28.12 29.60 -27.16
CA THR A 32 29.21 29.92 -26.23
C THR A 32 29.19 29.03 -24.99
N LYS A 33 28.11 28.27 -24.75
CA LYS A 33 28.00 27.32 -23.63
C LYS A 33 29.03 26.18 -23.78
N ASN A 34 29.36 25.55 -22.66
CA ASN A 34 30.18 24.34 -22.69
C ASN A 34 29.41 23.23 -23.41
N LEU A 35 30.05 22.60 -24.40
CA LEU A 35 29.50 21.42 -25.05
C LEU A 35 29.44 20.26 -24.04
N GLN A 36 28.52 19.32 -24.23
CA GLN A 36 28.54 18.09 -23.46
C GLN A 36 29.89 17.40 -23.67
N LYS A 37 30.68 17.32 -22.61
CA LYS A 37 31.89 16.51 -22.60
C LYS A 37 31.48 15.05 -22.82
N SER A 38 32.18 14.34 -23.71
CA SER A 38 32.12 12.89 -23.77
C SER A 38 32.66 12.33 -22.46
N GLY A 39 31.76 12.06 -21.51
CA GLY A 39 32.11 11.42 -20.25
C GLY A 39 32.75 10.04 -20.47
N ARG A 40 33.29 9.44 -19.41
CA ARG A 40 33.87 8.09 -19.45
C ARG A 40 32.89 7.13 -20.16
N PRO A 41 33.34 6.38 -21.19
CA PRO A 41 32.49 5.39 -21.85
C PRO A 41 31.83 4.48 -20.82
N ARG A 42 30.51 4.26 -20.93
CA ARG A 42 29.77 3.39 -20.01
C ARG A 42 30.20 1.92 -20.21
N SER A 43 31.33 1.53 -19.63
CA SER A 43 32.04 0.28 -19.97
C SER A 43 31.34 -1.03 -19.57
N ILE A 44 30.22 -0.99 -18.83
CA ILE A 44 29.61 -2.22 -18.28
C ILE A 44 28.11 -2.36 -18.64
N SER A 45 27.43 -1.29 -19.05
CA SER A 45 26.01 -1.33 -19.48
C SER A 45 25.88 -1.32 -20.99
N THR A 46 26.63 -2.17 -21.69
CA THR A 46 26.53 -2.37 -23.13
C THR A 46 25.11 -2.82 -23.49
N SER A 47 24.61 -2.43 -24.67
CA SER A 47 23.31 -2.88 -25.22
C SER A 47 23.13 -4.42 -25.09
N LYS A 48 24.20 -5.18 -25.33
CA LYS A 48 24.25 -6.65 -25.13
C LYS A 48 23.91 -7.07 -23.70
N ASN A 49 24.51 -6.44 -22.69
CA ASN A 49 24.27 -6.77 -21.28
C ASN A 49 22.85 -6.38 -20.85
N ILE A 50 22.36 -5.22 -21.32
CA ILE A 50 20.98 -4.78 -21.05
C ILE A 50 19.99 -5.80 -21.64
N LYS A 51 20.18 -6.21 -22.89
CA LYS A 51 19.32 -7.20 -23.56
C LYS A 51 19.38 -8.56 -22.85
N MET A 52 20.58 -9.02 -22.47
CA MET A 52 20.76 -10.28 -21.75
C MET A 52 20.03 -10.29 -20.40
N ILE A 53 20.19 -9.23 -19.59
CA ILE A 53 19.50 -9.11 -18.29
C ILE A 53 17.99 -9.02 -18.49
N LYS A 54 17.51 -8.25 -19.48
CA LYS A 54 16.09 -8.14 -19.83
C LYS A 54 15.48 -9.51 -20.14
N MET A 55 16.14 -10.30 -20.98
CA MET A 55 15.67 -11.65 -21.35
C MET A 55 15.65 -12.61 -20.14
N ARG A 56 16.68 -12.57 -19.29
CA ARG A 56 16.73 -13.39 -18.06
C ARG A 56 15.58 -13.06 -17.10
N VAL A 57 15.35 -11.77 -16.85
CA VAL A 57 14.26 -11.32 -15.96
C VAL A 57 12.90 -11.62 -16.57
N HIS A 58 12.73 -11.46 -17.88
CA HIS A 58 11.48 -11.79 -18.56
C HIS A 58 11.14 -13.28 -18.49
N ARG A 59 12.14 -14.17 -18.63
CA ARG A 59 11.95 -15.62 -18.49
C ARG A 59 11.59 -16.03 -17.06
N ASN A 60 12.19 -15.39 -16.07
CA ASN A 60 11.88 -15.66 -14.67
C ASN A 60 12.02 -14.38 -13.82
N SER A 61 10.88 -13.77 -13.52
CA SER A 61 10.80 -12.53 -12.74
C SER A 61 11.14 -12.72 -11.25
N ARG A 62 11.25 -13.97 -10.77
CA ARG A 62 11.56 -14.30 -9.37
C ARG A 62 13.06 -14.39 -9.09
N LEU A 63 13.92 -14.15 -10.09
CA LEU A 63 15.36 -14.20 -9.91
C LEU A 63 15.87 -13.04 -9.07
N SER A 64 16.77 -13.34 -8.12
CA SER A 64 17.49 -12.28 -7.41
C SER A 64 18.54 -11.64 -8.32
N MET A 65 18.76 -10.33 -8.18
CA MET A 65 19.82 -9.63 -8.94
C MET A 65 21.21 -10.20 -8.64
N ARG A 66 21.42 -10.81 -7.46
CA ARG A 66 22.66 -11.53 -7.12
C ARG A 66 22.81 -12.82 -7.92
N LYS A 67 21.72 -13.55 -8.16
CA LYS A 67 21.73 -14.74 -9.01
C LYS A 67 22.00 -14.36 -10.47
N VAL A 68 21.32 -13.32 -10.97
CA VAL A 68 21.57 -12.80 -12.32
C VAL A 68 23.04 -12.37 -12.48
N ALA A 69 23.62 -11.70 -11.49
CA ALA A 69 25.04 -11.34 -11.48
C ALA A 69 25.97 -12.56 -11.60
N ARG A 70 25.75 -13.58 -10.76
CA ARG A 70 26.52 -14.84 -10.79
C ARG A 70 26.43 -15.53 -12.14
N ASP A 71 25.22 -15.66 -12.67
CA ASP A 71 24.95 -16.39 -13.92
C ASP A 71 25.34 -15.62 -15.19
N THR A 72 25.78 -14.36 -15.07
CA THR A 72 26.21 -13.51 -16.19
C THR A 72 27.66 -13.05 -16.07
N GLY A 73 28.32 -13.30 -14.94
CA GLY A 73 29.66 -12.78 -14.64
C GLY A 73 29.72 -11.26 -14.43
N ILE A 74 28.58 -10.56 -14.40
CA ILE A 74 28.51 -9.11 -14.22
C ILE A 74 28.43 -8.80 -12.73
N SER A 75 29.09 -7.73 -12.28
CA SER A 75 29.00 -7.29 -10.87
C SER A 75 27.55 -7.01 -10.45
N ALA A 76 27.18 -7.43 -9.23
CA ALA A 76 25.82 -7.27 -8.71
C ALA A 76 25.36 -5.81 -8.69
N THR A 77 26.27 -4.87 -8.47
CA THR A 77 26.02 -3.42 -8.53
C THR A 77 25.59 -3.01 -9.93
N THR A 78 26.26 -3.50 -10.96
CA THR A 78 25.91 -3.18 -12.35
C THR A 78 24.59 -3.80 -12.76
N VAL A 79 24.35 -5.05 -12.41
CA VAL A 79 23.05 -5.71 -12.67
C VAL A 79 21.91 -4.92 -12.03
N ARG A 80 22.07 -4.47 -10.78
CA ARG A 80 21.07 -3.64 -10.10
C ARG A 80 20.86 -2.29 -10.79
N ARG A 81 21.95 -1.64 -11.23
CA ARG A 81 21.88 -0.36 -11.96
C ARG A 81 21.14 -0.53 -13.29
N ILE A 82 21.46 -1.56 -14.06
CA ILE A 82 20.78 -1.86 -15.33
C ILE A 82 19.29 -2.14 -15.08
N ALA A 83 18.98 -3.02 -14.12
CA ALA A 83 17.61 -3.35 -13.78
C ALA A 83 16.80 -2.09 -13.40
N LYS A 84 17.32 -1.24 -12.52
CA LYS A 84 16.60 -0.05 -12.02
C LYS A 84 16.55 1.09 -13.03
N ASN A 85 17.70 1.48 -13.59
CA ASN A 85 17.83 2.74 -14.32
C ASN A 85 17.61 2.57 -15.82
N GLU A 86 17.98 1.43 -16.40
CA GLU A 86 17.88 1.20 -17.86
C GLU A 86 16.60 0.41 -18.20
N LEU A 87 16.20 -0.54 -17.35
CA LEU A 87 15.01 -1.38 -17.55
C LEU A 87 13.79 -0.91 -16.76
N GLY A 88 13.93 0.06 -15.85
CA GLY A 88 12.83 0.57 -15.03
C GLY A 88 12.22 -0.46 -14.06
N LEU A 89 12.93 -1.56 -13.79
CA LEU A 89 12.43 -2.64 -12.94
C LEU A 89 12.39 -2.19 -11.47
N LYS A 90 11.28 -2.49 -10.81
CA LYS A 90 11.07 -2.25 -9.39
C LYS A 90 11.01 -3.59 -8.64
N PRO A 91 11.64 -3.72 -7.47
CA PRO A 91 11.52 -4.92 -6.66
C PRO A 91 10.14 -4.95 -6.01
N TYR A 92 9.40 -6.05 -6.21
CA TYR A 92 8.15 -6.33 -5.52
C TYR A 92 8.29 -7.56 -4.63
N LYS A 93 7.57 -7.59 -3.51
CA LYS A 93 7.50 -8.76 -2.64
C LYS A 93 6.38 -9.68 -3.11
N LEU A 94 6.65 -10.99 -3.11
CA LEU A 94 5.61 -11.99 -3.31
C LEU A 94 4.58 -11.84 -2.19
N GLN A 95 3.32 -11.64 -2.58
CA GLN A 95 2.20 -11.57 -1.65
C GLN A 95 1.71 -12.98 -1.36
N LYS A 96 1.47 -13.28 -0.08
CA LYS A 96 0.75 -14.50 0.30
C LYS A 96 -0.73 -14.26 0.00
N ALA A 97 -1.36 -15.20 -0.70
CA ALA A 97 -2.79 -15.18 -0.99
C ALA A 97 -3.41 -16.55 -0.71
N GLN A 98 -4.68 -16.55 -0.34
CA GLN A 98 -5.43 -17.79 -0.13
C GLN A 98 -5.61 -18.52 -1.46
N LEU A 99 -5.37 -19.83 -1.48
CA LEU A 99 -5.59 -20.64 -2.68
C LEU A 99 -7.07 -20.64 -3.07
N LEU A 100 -7.39 -20.17 -4.28
CA LEU A 100 -8.75 -20.17 -4.83
C LEU A 100 -8.93 -21.35 -5.77
N THR A 101 -9.81 -22.29 -5.40
CA THR A 101 -10.27 -23.36 -6.31
C THR A 101 -11.17 -22.78 -7.41
N GLU A 102 -11.31 -23.48 -8.54
CA GLU A 102 -12.22 -23.07 -9.61
C GLU A 102 -13.68 -22.98 -9.13
N LYS A 103 -14.10 -23.85 -8.21
CA LYS A 103 -15.42 -23.76 -7.56
C LYS A 103 -15.55 -22.45 -6.79
N THR A 104 -14.56 -22.09 -5.98
CA THR A 104 -14.57 -20.84 -5.23
C THR A 104 -14.57 -19.63 -6.17
N LYS A 105 -13.78 -19.64 -7.25
CA LYS A 105 -13.78 -18.55 -8.25
C LYS A 105 -15.16 -18.35 -8.88
N LYS A 106 -15.85 -19.43 -9.28
CA LYS A 106 -17.22 -19.34 -9.82
C LYS A 106 -18.19 -18.72 -8.82
N VAL A 107 -18.18 -19.19 -7.56
CA VAL A 107 -19.02 -18.62 -6.49
C VAL A 107 -18.72 -17.13 -6.28
N ARG A 108 -17.44 -16.76 -6.27
CA ARG A 108 -17.01 -15.35 -6.14
C ARG A 108 -17.54 -14.50 -7.29
N LEU A 109 -17.43 -14.99 -8.53
CA LEU A 109 -17.88 -14.29 -9.74
C LEU A 109 -19.39 -14.05 -9.69
N GLU A 110 -20.19 -15.08 -9.44
CA GLU A 110 -21.65 -14.96 -9.42
C GLU A 110 -22.12 -14.05 -8.28
N ARG A 111 -21.55 -14.18 -7.09
CA ARG A 111 -21.82 -13.24 -5.98
C ARG A 111 -21.46 -11.80 -6.33
N CYS A 112 -20.33 -11.56 -7.01
CA CYS A 112 -19.93 -10.19 -7.36
C CYS A 112 -20.85 -9.57 -8.41
N LYS A 113 -21.35 -10.35 -9.38
CA LYS A 113 -22.36 -9.87 -10.34
C LYS A 113 -23.66 -9.48 -9.63
N LEU A 114 -24.14 -10.37 -8.75
CA LEU A 114 -25.36 -10.14 -7.96
C LEU A 114 -25.23 -8.90 -7.07
N LEU A 115 -24.13 -8.81 -6.32
CA LEU A 115 -23.85 -7.66 -5.46
C LEU A 115 -23.68 -6.36 -6.26
N LEU A 116 -23.12 -6.40 -7.47
CA LEU A 116 -22.98 -5.21 -8.30
C LEU A 116 -24.33 -4.74 -8.84
N GLN A 117 -25.23 -5.67 -9.17
CA GLN A 117 -26.61 -5.35 -9.55
C GLN A 117 -27.36 -4.73 -8.37
N TRP A 118 -27.18 -5.23 -7.15
CA TRP A 118 -27.78 -4.67 -5.94
C TRP A 118 -27.12 -3.36 -5.50
N HIS A 119 -25.84 -3.17 -5.75
CA HIS A 119 -25.14 -1.91 -5.46
C HIS A 119 -25.59 -0.76 -6.37
N ALA A 120 -26.34 -1.03 -7.44
CA ALA A 120 -26.95 0.03 -8.25
C ALA A 120 -27.99 0.84 -7.44
N CYS A 121 -28.53 0.33 -6.33
CA CYS A 121 -29.35 1.02 -5.32
C CYS A 121 -29.66 0.01 -4.18
N PRO A 122 -29.36 0.21 -2.87
CA PRO A 122 -29.50 1.42 -2.03
C PRO A 122 -28.34 1.60 -0.99
N ASP A 123 -28.57 2.33 0.12
CA ASP A 123 -27.67 2.40 1.29
C ASP A 123 -27.34 0.99 1.82
N ILE A 124 -26.06 0.62 1.87
CA ILE A 124 -25.59 -0.67 2.41
C ILE A 124 -24.87 -0.44 3.74
N LEU A 125 -25.33 -1.11 4.79
CA LEU A 125 -24.64 -1.19 6.08
C LEU A 125 -23.74 -2.43 6.10
N PHE A 126 -22.43 -2.21 5.97
CA PHE A 126 -21.40 -3.24 6.07
C PHE A 126 -21.00 -3.43 7.52
N THR A 127 -21.08 -4.66 8.03
CA THR A 127 -20.77 -4.97 9.43
C THR A 127 -19.79 -6.11 9.55
N ASP A 128 -18.93 -6.07 10.56
CA ASP A 128 -17.90 -7.08 10.79
C ASP A 128 -17.44 -7.04 12.26
N GLU A 129 -16.79 -8.11 12.70
CA GLU A 129 -16.21 -8.25 14.02
C GLU A 129 -14.67 -8.28 13.93
N LYS A 130 -13.99 -7.60 14.86
CA LYS A 130 -12.53 -7.66 14.95
C LYS A 130 -12.05 -7.74 16.40
N ILE A 131 -11.04 -8.57 16.62
CA ILE A 131 -10.33 -8.66 17.89
C ILE A 131 -9.19 -7.64 17.90
N PHE A 132 -9.14 -6.82 18.94
CA PHE A 132 -8.04 -5.89 19.25
C PHE A 132 -7.30 -6.36 20.51
N THR A 133 -5.98 -6.29 20.51
CA THR A 133 -5.12 -6.65 21.65
C THR A 133 -4.53 -5.39 22.30
N ILE A 134 -4.16 -5.49 23.57
CA ILE A 134 -3.47 -4.40 24.29
C ILE A 134 -2.04 -4.15 23.80
N GLU A 135 -1.45 -5.13 23.10
CA GLU A 135 -0.10 -5.03 22.56
C GLU A 135 -0.07 -4.16 21.31
N ALA A 136 1.07 -3.48 21.10
CA ALA A 136 1.27 -2.72 19.87
C ALA A 136 1.53 -3.67 18.69
N VAL A 137 1.00 -3.30 17.52
CA VAL A 137 1.31 -3.99 16.27
C VAL A 137 2.66 -3.48 15.79
N HIS A 138 3.61 -4.39 15.59
CA HIS A 138 4.96 -4.02 15.18
C HIS A 138 5.26 -4.44 13.75
N ASN A 139 5.81 -3.52 12.99
CA ASN A 139 6.29 -3.75 11.65
C ASN A 139 7.81 -3.95 11.69
N HIS A 140 8.24 -5.20 11.85
CA HIS A 140 9.66 -5.59 11.90
C HIS A 140 10.54 -5.06 10.75
N GLN A 141 9.97 -4.57 9.65
CA GLN A 141 10.74 -3.97 8.55
C GLN A 141 11.03 -2.50 8.76
N ASN A 142 10.08 -1.75 9.33
CA ASN A 142 10.17 -0.31 9.52
C ASN A 142 10.64 0.04 10.93
N ASP A 143 10.28 -0.77 11.91
CA ASP A 143 10.64 -0.60 13.32
C ASP A 143 12.03 -1.19 13.55
N ARG A 144 13.04 -0.49 13.01
CA ARG A 144 14.45 -0.84 13.13
C ARG A 144 15.14 0.08 14.11
N ILE A 145 15.91 -0.50 15.02
CA ILE A 145 16.75 0.24 15.94
C ILE A 145 18.16 0.34 15.34
N TRP A 146 18.68 1.55 15.24
CA TRP A 146 20.08 1.80 14.94
C TRP A 146 20.82 1.98 16.26
N THR A 147 21.75 1.08 16.57
CA THR A 147 22.50 1.10 17.84
C THR A 147 23.94 0.65 17.58
N THR A 148 24.89 1.30 18.26
CA THR A 148 26.32 0.93 18.24
C THR A 148 26.63 -0.19 19.23
N GLU A 149 25.76 -0.38 20.23
CA GLU A 149 25.87 -1.41 21.27
C GLU A 149 24.81 -2.49 21.10
N SER A 150 25.09 -3.71 21.60
CA SER A 150 24.11 -4.82 21.61
C SER A 150 22.82 -4.37 22.31
N PRO A 151 21.63 -4.62 21.72
CA PRO A 151 20.39 -4.22 22.35
C PRO A 151 20.20 -4.97 23.68
N LEU A 152 20.44 -4.29 24.79
CA LEU A 152 20.06 -4.72 26.14
C LEU A 152 18.54 -4.91 26.26
N SER A 153 18.11 -5.57 27.33
CA SER A 153 16.72 -5.93 27.66
C SER A 153 15.68 -4.84 27.39
N ASP A 154 16.04 -3.58 27.59
CA ASP A 154 15.13 -2.42 27.46
C ASP A 154 14.76 -2.08 26.01
N LYS A 155 15.41 -2.75 25.04
CA LYS A 155 15.12 -2.65 23.61
C LYS A 155 14.43 -3.91 23.07
N LEU A 156 14.11 -4.89 23.93
CA LEU A 156 13.35 -6.07 23.57
C LEU A 156 11.85 -5.77 23.62
N ILE A 157 11.15 -6.13 22.55
CA ILE A 157 9.69 -6.17 22.58
C ILE A 157 9.29 -7.51 23.18
N THR A 158 8.63 -7.46 24.33
CA THR A 158 8.05 -8.63 24.98
C THR A 158 6.61 -8.81 24.52
N HIS A 159 6.27 -10.03 24.10
CA HIS A 159 4.90 -10.42 23.77
C HIS A 159 4.42 -11.47 24.79
N SER A 160 3.20 -11.29 25.29
CA SER A 160 2.50 -12.34 26.03
C SER A 160 2.03 -13.42 25.08
N GLN A 161 2.05 -14.69 25.50
CA GLN A 161 1.44 -15.78 24.72
C GLN A 161 -0.08 -15.61 24.58
N HIS A 162 -0.71 -14.96 25.55
CA HIS A 162 -2.15 -14.70 25.58
C HIS A 162 -2.39 -13.23 25.97
N PRO A 163 -2.21 -12.29 25.03
CA PRO A 163 -2.46 -10.89 25.31
C PRO A 163 -3.95 -10.69 25.61
N GLN A 164 -4.25 -9.80 26.55
CA GLN A 164 -5.63 -9.38 26.77
C GLN A 164 -6.18 -8.75 25.49
N SER A 165 -7.41 -9.13 25.14
CA SER A 165 -8.05 -8.70 23.92
C SER A 165 -9.52 -8.40 24.13
N VAL A 166 -10.07 -7.58 23.24
CA VAL A 166 -11.49 -7.24 23.19
C VAL A 166 -11.99 -7.45 21.77
N MET A 167 -13.16 -8.09 21.65
CA MET A 167 -13.83 -8.19 20.36
C MET A 167 -14.74 -6.98 20.18
N VAL A 168 -14.64 -6.35 19.02
CA VAL A 168 -15.34 -5.13 18.68
C VAL A 168 -16.20 -5.39 17.44
N TRP A 169 -17.46 -5.01 17.53
CA TRP A 169 -18.38 -4.99 16.41
C TRP A 169 -18.63 -3.55 15.98
N ALA A 170 -18.67 -3.32 14.67
CA ALA A 170 -19.09 -2.05 14.11
C ALA A 170 -19.71 -2.21 12.72
N GLY A 171 -20.53 -1.23 12.34
CA GLY A 171 -21.09 -1.08 11.01
C GLY A 171 -20.71 0.25 10.37
N ILE A 172 -20.49 0.24 9.06
CA ILE A 172 -20.29 1.43 8.25
C ILE A 172 -21.17 1.43 7.00
N CYS A 173 -21.59 2.62 6.58
CA CYS A 173 -22.25 2.88 5.32
C CYS A 173 -21.77 4.21 4.73
N ALA A 174 -22.04 4.49 3.46
CA ALA A 174 -21.56 5.71 2.80
C ALA A 174 -22.05 7.02 3.47
N SER A 175 -23.13 6.94 4.25
CA SER A 175 -23.77 8.07 4.95
C SER A 175 -23.47 8.12 6.45
N GLY A 176 -22.79 7.12 7.03
CA GLY A 176 -22.54 7.12 8.47
C GLY A 176 -21.87 5.85 9.01
N LYS A 177 -21.67 5.83 10.32
CA LYS A 177 -21.06 4.72 11.06
C LYS A 177 -21.84 4.48 12.34
N THR A 178 -21.95 3.22 12.76
CA THR A 178 -22.60 2.86 14.03
C THR A 178 -21.70 3.22 15.21
N PRO A 179 -22.22 3.26 16.44
CA PRO A 179 -21.39 3.15 17.64
C PRO A 179 -20.56 1.86 17.61
N LEU A 180 -19.41 1.87 18.29
CA LEU A 180 -18.66 0.64 18.56
C LEU A 180 -19.36 -0.16 19.66
N ILE A 181 -19.45 -1.47 19.46
CA ILE A 181 -19.96 -2.40 20.47
C ILE A 181 -18.79 -3.28 20.91
N PHE A 182 -18.53 -3.31 22.22
CA PHE A 182 -17.53 -4.17 22.82
C PHE A 182 -18.20 -5.45 23.31
N VAL A 183 -17.72 -6.59 22.84
CA VAL A 183 -18.17 -7.91 23.30
C VAL A 183 -17.22 -8.38 24.39
N ASP A 184 -17.78 -8.71 25.56
CA ASP A 184 -16.98 -9.05 26.73
C ASP A 184 -16.24 -10.40 26.57
N PRO A 185 -15.01 -10.50 27.12
CA PRO A 185 -14.22 -11.73 27.04
C PRO A 185 -14.95 -12.92 27.68
N GLY A 186 -14.89 -14.09 27.04
CA GLY A 186 -15.48 -15.33 27.56
C GLY A 186 -16.96 -15.52 27.22
N VAL A 187 -17.64 -14.49 26.70
CA VAL A 187 -18.93 -14.66 26.03
C VAL A 187 -18.64 -15.36 24.69
N LYS A 188 -18.88 -16.68 24.62
CA LYS A 188 -19.08 -17.29 23.31
C LYS A 188 -20.23 -16.53 22.69
N ILE A 189 -20.00 -15.85 21.57
CA ILE A 189 -21.08 -15.22 20.80
C ILE A 189 -22.00 -16.35 20.37
N ASN A 190 -22.96 -16.65 21.23
CA ASN A 190 -24.07 -17.49 20.88
C ASN A 190 -24.96 -16.67 19.96
N LYS A 191 -25.65 -17.35 19.05
CA LYS A 191 -26.60 -16.74 18.11
C LYS A 191 -27.56 -15.80 18.85
N ASP A 192 -28.00 -16.17 20.05
CA ASP A 192 -28.91 -15.36 20.87
C ASP A 192 -28.32 -14.04 21.35
N TYR A 193 -27.05 -14.05 21.79
CA TYR A 193 -26.36 -12.82 22.20
C TYR A 193 -26.25 -11.87 21.01
N TYR A 194 -25.81 -12.39 19.87
CA TYR A 194 -25.67 -11.60 18.65
C TYR A 194 -26.99 -10.96 18.21
N LEU A 195 -28.07 -11.76 18.19
CA LEU A 195 -29.39 -11.29 17.79
C LEU A 195 -29.93 -10.23 18.76
N ARG A 196 -29.84 -10.45 20.07
CA ARG A 196 -30.43 -9.55 21.08
C ARG A 196 -29.57 -8.31 21.30
N GLU A 197 -28.29 -8.50 21.58
CA GLU A 197 -27.39 -7.44 22.04
C GLU A 197 -26.86 -6.56 20.92
N ILE A 198 -26.68 -7.13 19.72
CA ILE A 198 -26.15 -6.38 18.57
C ILE A 198 -27.28 -6.01 17.63
N LEU A 199 -28.02 -6.99 17.08
CA LEU A 199 -29.00 -6.67 16.04
C LEU A 199 -30.22 -5.91 16.58
N GLN A 200 -30.85 -6.40 17.65
CA GLN A 200 -32.07 -5.80 18.18
C GLN A 200 -31.80 -4.53 18.98
N ARG A 201 -30.75 -4.51 19.81
CA ARG A 201 -30.44 -3.34 20.65
C ARG A 201 -29.73 -2.21 19.92
N VAL A 202 -28.90 -2.52 18.92
CA VAL A 202 -28.07 -1.48 18.26
C VAL A 202 -28.41 -1.32 16.79
N VAL A 203 -28.33 -2.37 15.98
CA VAL A 203 -28.49 -2.25 14.52
C VAL A 203 -29.87 -1.74 14.15
N LYS A 204 -30.92 -2.34 14.70
CA LYS A 204 -32.30 -1.99 14.36
C LYS A 204 -32.64 -0.54 14.74
N PRO A 205 -32.45 -0.08 15.99
CA PRO A 205 -32.75 1.31 16.36
C PRO A 205 -31.89 2.32 15.60
N TRP A 206 -30.60 2.01 15.40
CA TRP A 206 -29.71 2.89 14.64
C TRP A 206 -30.15 2.98 13.18
N ALA A 207 -30.48 1.87 12.54
CA ALA A 207 -30.90 1.83 11.14
C ALA A 207 -32.26 2.53 10.93
N GLU A 208 -33.22 2.33 11.85
CA GLU A 208 -34.51 3.03 11.83
C GLU A 208 -34.33 4.55 11.95
N SER A 209 -33.44 5.00 12.83
CA SER A 209 -33.12 6.43 12.99
C SER A 209 -32.36 7.01 11.78
N HIS A 210 -31.35 6.28 11.29
CA HIS A 210 -30.42 6.78 10.25
C HIS A 210 -30.99 6.68 8.83
N PHE A 211 -31.62 5.55 8.49
CA PHE A 211 -32.20 5.34 7.16
C PHE A 211 -33.67 5.78 7.07
N GLY A 212 -34.40 5.81 8.18
CA GLY A 212 -35.82 6.11 8.20
C GLY A 212 -36.61 5.08 7.39
N ARG A 213 -37.41 5.56 6.43
CA ARG A 213 -38.22 4.70 5.54
C ARG A 213 -37.47 4.23 4.28
N ARG A 214 -36.20 4.58 4.13
CA ARG A 214 -35.41 4.16 2.97
C ARG A 214 -35.21 2.65 3.00
N VAL A 215 -35.26 2.01 1.84
CA VAL A 215 -34.81 0.63 1.69
C VAL A 215 -33.30 0.63 1.87
N TRP A 216 -32.78 -0.26 2.72
CA TRP A 216 -31.35 -0.42 2.96
C TRP A 216 -31.00 -1.90 3.04
N ILE A 217 -29.73 -2.22 2.79
CA ILE A 217 -29.24 -3.60 2.82
C ILE A 217 -28.34 -3.76 4.04
N PHE A 218 -28.62 -4.81 4.81
CA PHE A 218 -27.74 -5.26 5.87
C PHE A 218 -26.77 -6.31 5.34
N GLN A 219 -25.47 -5.99 5.30
CA GLN A 219 -24.43 -6.91 4.86
C GLN A 219 -23.62 -7.41 6.05
N GLN A 220 -23.87 -8.66 6.41
CA GLN A 220 -23.03 -9.44 7.31
C GLN A 220 -22.08 -10.33 6.54
N ASP A 221 -21.03 -10.73 7.24
CA ASP A 221 -19.87 -11.54 6.87
C ASP A 221 -19.94 -12.36 5.55
N SER A 222 -18.80 -12.48 4.86
CA SER A 222 -18.60 -13.20 3.57
C SER A 222 -18.96 -12.51 2.24
N ALA A 223 -18.51 -11.27 2.04
CA ALA A 223 -18.32 -10.75 0.68
C ALA A 223 -17.00 -11.29 0.07
N PRO A 224 -17.02 -12.03 -1.05
CA PRO A 224 -15.82 -12.62 -1.64
C PRO A 224 -14.75 -11.59 -2.07
N ALA A 225 -15.07 -10.31 -2.14
CA ALA A 225 -14.25 -9.29 -2.78
C ALA A 225 -12.89 -8.98 -2.11
N HIS A 226 -12.35 -9.77 -1.18
CA HIS A 226 -11.17 -9.45 -0.34
C HIS A 226 -11.39 -8.14 0.46
N LYS A 227 -11.03 -8.03 1.73
CA LYS A 227 -11.19 -6.78 2.53
C LYS A 227 -12.54 -6.07 2.34
N ALA A 228 -13.65 -6.59 2.86
CA ALA A 228 -14.92 -5.87 2.81
C ALA A 228 -14.75 -4.43 3.39
N PRO A 229 -15.63 -3.46 3.07
CA PRO A 229 -15.54 -2.10 3.61
C PRO A 229 -15.26 -2.06 5.12
N ALA A 230 -15.91 -2.92 5.90
CA ALA A 230 -15.67 -3.07 7.33
C ALA A 230 -14.20 -3.45 7.66
N HIS A 231 -13.60 -4.40 6.95
CA HIS A 231 -12.17 -4.71 7.09
C HIS A 231 -11.25 -3.53 6.74
N SER A 232 -11.62 -2.68 5.78
CA SER A 232 -10.82 -1.49 5.45
C SER A 232 -10.85 -0.46 6.59
N VAL A 233 -12.02 -0.22 7.20
CA VAL A 233 -12.10 0.69 8.36
C VAL A 233 -11.36 0.12 9.57
N TRP A 234 -11.39 -1.21 9.75
CA TRP A 234 -10.59 -1.88 10.76
C TRP A 234 -9.10 -1.67 10.60
N SER A 235 -8.59 -1.71 9.37
CA SER A 235 -7.17 -1.45 9.09
C SER A 235 -6.76 -0.01 9.46
N ILE A 236 -7.65 0.96 9.25
CA ILE A 236 -7.41 2.36 9.65
C ILE A 236 -7.39 2.46 11.18
N LEU A 237 -8.41 1.88 11.84
CA LEU A 237 -8.53 1.94 13.29
C LEU A 237 -7.35 1.26 13.99
N GLU A 238 -6.95 0.08 13.53
CA GLU A 238 -5.77 -0.65 14.02
C GLU A 238 -4.48 0.17 13.85
N SER A 239 -4.30 0.83 12.71
CA SER A 239 -3.11 1.66 12.48
C SER A 239 -3.03 2.87 13.41
N ARG A 240 -4.18 3.41 13.87
CA ARG A 240 -4.24 4.55 14.79
C ARG A 240 -4.13 4.12 16.25
N VAL A 241 -4.83 3.05 16.63
CA VAL A 241 -4.96 2.60 18.01
C VAL A 241 -3.78 1.73 18.45
N CYS A 242 -3.31 0.82 17.61
CA CYS A 242 -2.28 -0.16 17.96
C CYS A 242 -0.86 0.32 17.62
N ALA A 243 -0.69 1.61 17.33
CA ALA A 243 0.63 2.23 17.15
C ALA A 243 1.44 2.29 18.46
N LYS A 244 0.75 2.25 19.61
CA LYS A 244 1.35 2.20 20.95
C LYS A 244 0.65 1.14 21.79
N PRO A 245 1.35 0.52 22.75
CA PRO A 245 0.74 -0.45 23.65
C PRO A 245 -0.20 0.25 24.63
N HIS A 246 -1.22 -0.47 25.08
CA HIS A 246 -2.20 -0.01 26.07
C HIS A 246 -1.92 -0.63 27.43
N LYS A 247 -2.12 0.14 28.50
CA LYS A 247 -1.87 -0.31 29.88
C LYS A 247 -2.98 -1.23 30.41
N SER A 248 -4.17 -1.18 29.82
CA SER A 248 -5.35 -1.95 30.24
C SER A 248 -6.36 -2.06 29.09
N LEU A 249 -7.31 -2.98 29.22
CA LEU A 249 -8.47 -3.08 28.30
C LEU A 249 -9.29 -1.79 28.28
N GLU A 250 -9.43 -1.11 29.42
CA GLU A 250 -10.14 0.17 29.48
C GLU A 250 -9.43 1.26 28.67
N SER A 251 -8.10 1.38 28.76
CA SER A 251 -7.33 2.30 27.92
C SER A 251 -7.51 2.01 26.43
N LEU A 252 -7.51 0.72 26.07
CA LEU A 252 -7.75 0.28 24.69
C LEU A 252 -9.16 0.67 24.21
N ARG A 253 -10.20 0.41 25.01
CA ARG A 253 -11.60 0.79 24.72
C ARG A 253 -11.75 2.29 24.49
N HIS A 254 -11.23 3.12 25.39
CA HIS A 254 -11.27 4.58 25.25
C HIS A 254 -10.54 5.05 23.98
N SER A 255 -9.38 4.47 23.68
CA SER A 255 -8.66 4.80 22.45
C SER A 255 -9.45 4.38 21.20
N LEU A 256 -10.10 3.22 21.21
CA LEU A 256 -10.92 2.76 20.09
C LEU A 256 -12.10 3.70 19.83
N ILE A 257 -12.83 4.10 20.87
CA ILE A 257 -13.95 5.05 20.76
C ILE A 257 -13.44 6.39 20.19
N ARG A 258 -12.38 6.95 20.78
CA ARG A 258 -11.81 8.23 20.33
C ARG A 258 -11.41 8.19 18.86
N GLU A 259 -10.63 7.19 18.46
CA GLU A 259 -10.15 7.10 17.09
C GLU A 259 -11.28 6.79 16.09
N TRP A 260 -12.29 6.02 16.51
CA TRP A 260 -13.50 5.77 15.71
C TRP A 260 -14.28 7.04 15.43
N ASP A 261 -14.50 7.87 16.45
CA ASP A 261 -15.21 9.14 16.31
C ASP A 261 -14.47 10.09 15.36
N LEU A 262 -13.14 10.09 15.39
CA LEU A 262 -12.26 10.83 14.50
C LEU A 262 -12.26 10.33 13.04
N ILE A 263 -12.77 9.11 12.74
CA ILE A 263 -12.93 8.66 11.35
C ILE A 263 -14.02 9.50 10.70
N THR A 264 -13.63 10.31 9.72
CA THR A 264 -14.52 11.25 9.06
C THR A 264 -15.50 10.55 8.13
N LEU A 265 -16.65 11.18 7.88
CA LEU A 265 -17.62 10.67 6.91
C LEU A 265 -17.02 10.54 5.50
N LYS A 266 -16.07 11.42 5.14
CA LYS A 266 -15.35 11.36 3.87
C LYS A 266 -14.54 10.07 3.73
N GLU A 267 -13.84 9.66 4.79
CA GLU A 267 -13.09 8.39 4.80
C GLU A 267 -14.03 7.20 4.68
N VAL A 268 -15.11 7.18 5.46
CA VAL A 268 -16.10 6.09 5.41
C VAL A 268 -16.74 5.96 4.02
N ARG A 269 -17.13 7.10 3.43
CA ARG A 269 -17.71 7.15 2.09
C ARG A 269 -16.73 6.61 1.04
N ALA A 270 -15.48 7.05 1.06
CA ALA A 270 -14.46 6.57 0.13
C ALA A 270 -14.24 5.04 0.24
N ILE A 271 -14.28 4.49 1.45
CA ILE A 271 -14.19 3.04 1.68
C ILE A 271 -15.39 2.31 1.06
N CYS A 272 -16.61 2.82 1.27
CA CYS A 272 -17.83 2.21 0.75
C CYS A 272 -17.90 2.30 -0.79
N GLU A 273 -17.55 3.45 -1.38
CA GLU A 273 -17.56 3.65 -2.84
C GLU A 273 -16.57 2.71 -3.56
N ASN A 274 -15.41 2.45 -2.94
CA ASN A 274 -14.41 1.51 -3.47
C ASN A 274 -14.95 0.08 -3.58
N PHE A 275 -15.97 -0.30 -2.79
CA PHE A 275 -16.55 -1.64 -2.86
C PHE A 275 -17.03 -1.99 -4.28
N SER A 276 -17.77 -1.08 -4.94
CA SER A 276 -18.27 -1.28 -6.30
C SER A 276 -17.15 -1.51 -7.32
N SER A 277 -16.08 -0.71 -7.24
CA SER A 277 -14.89 -0.84 -8.08
C SER A 277 -14.24 -2.21 -7.92
N ARG A 278 -14.20 -2.73 -6.69
CA ARG A 278 -13.61 -4.04 -6.39
C ARG A 278 -14.48 -5.21 -6.84
N LEU A 279 -15.80 -5.08 -6.80
CA LEU A 279 -16.70 -6.04 -7.44
C LEU A 279 -16.42 -6.14 -8.94
N ARG A 280 -16.26 -4.99 -9.63
CA ARG A 280 -15.92 -4.96 -11.06
C ARG A 280 -14.56 -5.61 -11.35
N LEU A 281 -13.54 -5.35 -10.51
CA LEU A 281 -12.22 -5.99 -10.64
C LEU A 281 -12.32 -7.51 -10.45
N CYS A 282 -13.09 -7.99 -9.48
CA CYS A 282 -13.32 -9.41 -9.27
C CYS A 282 -14.01 -10.07 -10.48
N ILE A 283 -15.00 -9.40 -11.07
CA ILE A 283 -15.68 -9.85 -12.29
C ILE A 283 -14.70 -9.92 -13.46
N LYS A 284 -13.88 -8.89 -13.67
CA LYS A 284 -12.85 -8.86 -14.73
C LYS A 284 -11.83 -9.99 -14.54
N ALA A 285 -11.49 -10.32 -13.30
CA ALA A 285 -10.61 -11.44 -12.95
C ALA A 285 -11.31 -12.82 -12.97
N LYS A 286 -12.59 -12.90 -13.40
CA LYS A 286 -13.40 -14.13 -13.40
C LYS A 286 -13.42 -14.82 -12.03
N GLY A 287 -13.49 -14.03 -10.95
CA GLY A 287 -13.47 -14.52 -9.57
C GLY A 287 -12.09 -14.84 -9.01
N GLY A 288 -11.01 -14.68 -9.80
CA GLY A 288 -9.63 -14.83 -9.37
C GLY A 288 -9.13 -13.70 -8.46
N HIS A 289 -7.83 -13.72 -8.15
CA HIS A 289 -7.18 -12.62 -7.45
C HIS A 289 -7.03 -11.41 -8.36
N PHE A 290 -7.06 -10.22 -7.76
CA PHE A 290 -6.90 -8.94 -8.44
C PHE A 290 -6.20 -7.95 -7.52
N GLU A 291 -5.51 -6.99 -8.11
CA GLU A 291 -4.91 -5.86 -7.41
C GLU A 291 -5.80 -4.63 -7.59
N THR A 292 -5.97 -3.85 -6.53
CA THR A 292 -6.52 -2.49 -6.61
C THR A 292 -5.37 -1.57 -6.95
N SER A 293 -5.37 -1.04 -8.17
CA SER A 293 -4.44 -0.01 -8.65
C SER A 293 -4.58 1.28 -7.87
#